data_AF-A0A7S4J3F5-F1
#
_entry.id   AF-A0A7S4J3F5-F1
#
_cell.length_a   1.000
_cell.length_b   1.000
_cell.length_c   1.000
_cell.angle_alpha   90.00
_cell.angle_beta   90.00
_cell.angle_gamma   90.00
#
_symmetry.space_group_name_H-M   'P 1'
#
loop_
_entity.id
_entity.type
_entity.pdbx_description
1 polymer ?
#
loop_
_entity_poly.entity_id
_entity_poly.type
_entity_poly.pdbx_seq_one_letter_code
_entity_poly.pdbx_strand_id
1 'polypeptide(L)'
;GEMEGVQSPLSGVVRSLARRMERGRRAPAARAGDDSPAAVAVPAGRRRLRSLPARVAVLTVSLAALFLTAFQSPGSDGATGTWRRMQAAREHIESCVPSPKPQEVHPTITASYPGSGAKLTWKLLRGITGIMTGDDHDHNGWVGKGQAVSIKTHYPALRNENTELLWKDISKRSKRAMVLIRHPMKAIPSYHNFEYEQRNNLPNHSTRAPLEAWEVWRDGNYREQLDNWERLVRHYMDYFGPKDRIVVQFENMSSKDKDVSLAEMRRIGQFLKEGDDRIQLVEESNLPCVWETIVADKRVGYEGKRRHSLRKGGEINYPFKPEQLDDMEAMLRRLSDFWMLKPSMEDYIEMIEDERKEMAKPNDASVNGEVMEERALKARSSLFNEEAQGGQPRNEEQSHQPEQAPLGGANKVEKDSAAVSPPSSTGAQSTQK
;
A
#
# COMPACT_ATOMS: atom_id res chain seq x y z
N GLY A 1 -10.65 23.07 -62.41
CA GLY A 1 -11.38 22.07 -61.63
C GLY A 1 -10.58 21.84 -60.37
N GLU A 2 -10.81 22.64 -59.35
CA GLU A 2 -11.85 22.41 -58.32
C GLU A 2 -11.49 21.19 -57.47
N MET A 3 -10.86 21.49 -56.34
CA MET A 3 -10.80 20.62 -55.17
C MET A 3 -11.84 21.14 -54.17
N GLU A 4 -12.94 20.41 -54.00
CA GLU A 4 -13.78 20.42 -52.81
C GLU A 4 -13.24 19.32 -51.87
N GLY A 5 -13.11 19.47 -50.54
CA GLY A 5 -13.81 20.36 -49.63
C GLY A 5 -14.55 19.54 -48.56
N VAL A 6 -13.88 18.61 -47.86
CA VAL A 6 -14.49 17.85 -46.76
C VAL A 6 -14.22 18.58 -45.43
N GLN A 7 -15.23 19.30 -44.95
CA GLN A 7 -15.25 19.91 -43.63
C GLN A 7 -15.61 18.87 -42.56
N SER A 8 -14.83 18.84 -41.47
CA SER A 8 -15.04 18.00 -40.29
C SER A 8 -15.90 18.72 -39.24
N PRO A 9 -16.88 18.06 -38.59
CA PRO A 9 -17.76 18.70 -37.60
C PRO A 9 -17.26 18.45 -36.17
N LEU A 10 -16.37 19.31 -35.66
CA LEU A 10 -16.03 19.35 -34.24
C LEU A 10 -15.90 20.80 -33.74
N SER A 11 -17.02 21.45 -33.46
CA SER A 11 -17.04 22.76 -32.79
C SER A 11 -18.26 23.01 -31.88
N GLY A 12 -18.92 21.95 -31.41
CA GLY A 12 -20.20 22.06 -30.69
C GLY A 12 -20.18 22.02 -29.15
N VAL A 13 -19.06 21.71 -28.48
CA VAL A 13 -19.09 21.33 -27.04
C VAL A 13 -18.35 22.29 -26.09
N VAL A 14 -17.68 23.33 -26.60
CA VAL A 14 -16.82 24.21 -25.76
C VAL A 14 -17.53 25.46 -25.20
N ARG A 15 -18.87 25.57 -25.30
CA ARG A 15 -19.60 26.80 -24.84
C ARG A 15 -20.52 26.65 -23.63
N SER A 16 -20.59 25.52 -22.93
CA SER A 16 -21.50 25.36 -21.77
C SER A 16 -20.86 25.39 -20.38
N LEU A 17 -19.54 25.55 -20.25
CA LEU A 17 -18.83 25.50 -18.95
C LEU A 17 -18.44 26.87 -18.37
N ALA A 18 -18.71 27.98 -19.07
CA ALA A 18 -18.27 29.33 -18.67
C ALA A 18 -19.34 30.17 -17.92
N ARG A 19 -20.42 29.59 -17.38
CA ARG A 19 -21.48 30.36 -16.68
C ARG A 19 -21.80 29.91 -15.25
N ARG A 20 -20.92 29.14 -14.59
CA ARG A 20 -21.19 28.64 -13.22
C ARG A 20 -20.11 28.94 -12.17
N MET A 21 -19.24 29.92 -12.42
CA MET A 21 -18.20 30.35 -11.46
C MET A 21 -18.28 31.84 -11.09
N GLU A 22 -19.49 32.34 -10.79
CA GLU A 22 -19.66 33.76 -10.40
C GLU A 22 -20.64 33.97 -9.24
N ARG A 23 -20.68 33.06 -8.25
CA ARG A 23 -21.33 33.32 -6.96
C ARG A 23 -20.58 32.59 -5.85
N GLY A 24 -19.86 33.35 -5.02
CA GLY A 24 -19.23 32.80 -3.82
C GLY A 24 -17.99 33.53 -3.31
N ARG A 25 -17.94 34.88 -3.37
CA ARG A 25 -16.96 35.66 -2.60
C ARG A 25 -17.70 36.70 -1.78
N ARG A 26 -17.93 36.38 -0.51
CA ARG A 26 -18.14 37.36 0.57
C ARG A 26 -17.29 36.95 1.75
N ALA A 27 -16.21 37.70 1.95
CA ALA A 27 -15.45 37.72 3.19
C ALA A 27 -16.19 38.57 4.23
N PRO A 28 -16.07 38.28 5.53
CA PRO A 28 -16.23 39.27 6.56
C PRO A 28 -14.90 39.65 7.21
N ALA A 29 -14.93 40.88 7.73
CA ALA A 29 -13.85 41.73 8.16
C ALA A 29 -13.07 41.23 9.39
N ALA A 30 -11.82 41.71 9.44
CA ALA A 30 -10.93 41.67 10.58
C ALA A 30 -11.51 42.41 11.80
N ARG A 31 -11.27 41.86 12.99
CA ARG A 31 -11.25 42.62 14.24
C ARG A 31 -9.95 42.32 14.97
N ALA A 32 -9.23 43.39 15.26
CA ALA A 32 -8.10 43.45 16.17
C ALA A 32 -8.56 43.23 17.62
N GLY A 33 -7.68 42.63 18.41
CA GLY A 33 -7.84 42.45 19.85
C GLY A 33 -6.56 41.88 20.41
N ASP A 34 -5.70 42.78 20.89
CA ASP A 34 -4.64 42.50 21.86
C ASP A 34 -5.20 41.75 23.07
N ASP A 35 -4.44 40.80 23.60
CA ASP A 35 -4.17 40.68 25.05
C ASP A 35 -3.22 39.50 25.32
N SER A 36 -1.99 39.83 25.71
CA SER A 36 -1.02 38.89 26.31
C SER A 36 -1.36 38.65 27.78
N PRO A 37 -1.14 37.44 28.31
CA PRO A 37 -0.73 37.32 29.70
C PRO A 37 0.52 36.45 29.91
N ALA A 38 1.49 37.10 30.57
CA ALA A 38 2.31 36.62 31.68
C ALA A 38 2.85 35.18 31.66
N ALA A 39 4.17 35.09 31.47
CA ALA A 39 5.00 33.96 31.81
C ALA A 39 4.99 33.69 33.33
N VAL A 40 4.60 32.47 33.72
CA VAL A 40 4.73 31.96 35.10
C VAL A 40 6.03 31.18 35.22
N ALA A 41 6.91 31.66 36.09
CA ALA A 41 8.18 31.03 36.43
C ALA A 41 7.98 29.77 37.31
N VAL A 42 8.65 28.68 36.94
CA VAL A 42 8.70 27.41 37.70
C VAL A 42 9.98 27.38 38.56
N PRO A 43 9.92 27.10 39.87
CA PRO A 43 11.10 27.02 40.71
C PRO A 43 11.81 25.66 40.61
N ALA A 44 13.14 25.73 40.50
CA ALA A 44 14.06 24.59 40.48
C ALA A 44 14.21 23.94 41.87
N GLY A 45 13.59 22.77 42.07
CA GLY A 45 13.77 21.94 43.27
C GLY A 45 14.92 20.93 43.11
N ARG A 46 16.07 21.21 43.73
CA ARG A 46 17.18 20.26 43.91
C ARG A 46 16.79 19.12 44.85
N ARG A 47 16.63 17.89 44.35
CA ARG A 47 16.56 16.67 45.18
C ARG A 47 17.97 16.11 45.42
N ARG A 48 18.35 16.01 46.69
CA ARG A 48 19.57 15.34 47.15
C ARG A 48 19.42 13.82 47.01
N LEU A 49 20.27 13.21 46.20
CA LEU A 49 20.49 11.76 46.18
C LEU A 49 21.27 11.37 47.44
N ARG A 50 20.63 10.59 48.33
CA ARG A 50 21.32 9.87 49.41
C ARG A 50 21.71 8.50 48.89
N SER A 51 23.00 8.19 49.02
CA SER A 51 23.64 6.91 48.75
C SER A 51 23.12 5.81 49.67
N LEU A 52 22.74 4.66 49.09
CA LEU A 52 22.53 3.39 49.79
C LEU A 52 23.35 2.32 49.07
N PRO A 53 24.56 1.96 49.54
CA PRO A 53 25.21 0.72 49.13
C PRO A 53 24.78 -0.42 50.06
N ALA A 54 24.91 -1.65 49.57
CA ALA A 54 24.94 -2.90 50.34
C ALA A 54 23.63 -3.65 50.67
N ARG A 55 22.64 -3.71 49.76
CA ARG A 55 21.59 -4.77 49.78
C ARG A 55 21.26 -5.44 48.44
N VAL A 56 22.09 -5.26 47.41
CA VAL A 56 21.84 -5.85 46.06
C VAL A 56 22.57 -7.18 45.83
N ALA A 57 23.59 -7.54 46.62
CA ALA A 57 24.43 -8.70 46.34
C ALA A 57 23.85 -10.06 46.76
N VAL A 58 22.80 -10.12 47.59
CA VAL A 58 22.22 -11.40 48.06
C VAL A 58 21.00 -11.84 47.24
N LEU A 59 20.36 -10.92 46.49
CA LEU A 59 19.24 -11.23 45.60
C LEU A 59 19.66 -11.76 44.23
N THR A 60 20.89 -11.50 43.78
CA THR A 60 21.38 -11.95 42.47
C THR A 60 21.75 -13.45 42.44
N VAL A 61 22.18 -14.03 43.56
CA VAL A 61 22.59 -15.44 43.63
C VAL A 61 21.37 -16.39 43.72
N SER A 62 20.31 -15.99 44.43
CA SER A 62 19.09 -16.83 44.55
C SER A 62 18.22 -16.82 43.29
N LEU A 63 18.21 -15.72 42.52
CA LEU A 63 17.54 -15.66 41.22
C LEU A 63 18.27 -16.49 40.14
N ALA A 64 19.61 -16.56 40.20
CA ALA A 64 20.39 -17.39 39.29
C ALA A 64 20.15 -18.90 39.52
N ALA A 65 19.99 -19.34 40.78
CA ALA A 65 19.71 -20.73 41.10
C ALA A 65 18.29 -21.19 40.71
N LEU A 66 17.29 -20.30 40.80
CA LEU A 66 15.92 -20.56 40.33
C LEU A 66 15.80 -20.55 38.79
N PHE A 67 16.64 -19.77 38.09
CA PHE A 67 16.73 -19.82 36.63
C PHE A 67 17.40 -21.11 36.12
N LEU A 68 18.35 -21.68 36.86
CA LEU A 68 19.07 -22.89 36.45
C LEU A 68 18.27 -24.19 36.66
N THR A 69 17.39 -24.25 37.67
CA THR A 69 16.55 -25.44 37.91
C THR A 69 15.27 -25.47 37.06
N ALA A 70 14.78 -24.32 36.59
CA ALA A 70 13.64 -24.25 35.66
C ALA A 70 13.96 -24.74 34.24
N PHE A 71 15.25 -24.90 33.89
CA PHE A 71 15.69 -25.31 32.54
C PHE A 71 15.91 -26.82 32.36
N GLN A 72 15.74 -27.64 33.41
CA GLN A 72 15.90 -29.09 33.33
C GLN A 72 14.57 -29.85 33.29
N SER A 73 13.50 -29.25 32.74
CA SER A 73 12.28 -30.00 32.43
C SER A 73 12.51 -30.86 31.18
N PRO A 74 12.38 -32.21 31.23
CA PRO A 74 12.64 -33.12 30.11
C PRO A 74 11.55 -33.12 29.02
N GLY A 75 11.00 -31.94 28.69
CA GLY A 75 9.99 -31.74 27.64
C GLY A 75 10.39 -30.71 26.58
N SER A 76 11.68 -30.38 26.46
CA SER A 76 12.21 -29.27 25.66
C SER A 76 12.45 -29.55 24.18
N ASP A 77 12.10 -30.74 23.67
CA ASP A 77 12.25 -31.11 22.26
C ASP A 77 11.39 -30.24 21.31
N GLY A 78 10.36 -29.56 21.82
CA GLY A 78 9.50 -28.68 21.02
C GLY A 78 10.16 -27.36 20.58
N ALA A 79 11.06 -26.79 21.39
CA ALA A 79 11.63 -25.48 21.13
C ALA A 79 12.74 -25.52 20.06
N THR A 80 13.60 -26.54 20.11
CA THR A 80 14.69 -26.75 19.14
C THR A 80 14.17 -27.12 17.75
N GLY A 81 13.10 -27.94 17.68
CA GLY A 81 12.43 -28.29 16.43
C GLY A 81 11.72 -27.11 15.76
N THR A 82 11.23 -26.13 16.53
CA THR A 82 10.60 -24.92 15.97
C THR A 82 11.63 -23.98 15.36
N TRP A 83 12.76 -23.75 16.04
CA TRP A 83 13.85 -22.90 15.53
C TRP A 83 14.48 -23.45 14.26
N ARG A 84 14.77 -24.77 14.20
CA ARG A 84 15.30 -25.40 12.98
C ARG A 84 14.33 -25.29 11.80
N ARG A 85 13.03 -25.45 12.03
CA ARG A 85 12.01 -25.25 10.99
C ARG A 85 11.97 -23.80 10.50
N MET A 86 12.08 -22.82 11.39
CA MET A 86 12.15 -21.40 11.03
C MET A 86 13.41 -21.07 10.22
N GLN A 87 14.56 -21.64 10.59
CA GLN A 87 15.81 -21.44 9.89
C GLN A 87 15.78 -22.09 8.50
N ALA A 88 15.36 -23.35 8.39
CA ALA A 88 15.23 -24.04 7.11
C ALA A 88 14.24 -23.34 6.16
N ALA A 89 13.15 -22.81 6.71
CA ALA A 89 12.21 -22.00 5.97
C ALA A 89 12.81 -20.69 5.45
N ARG A 90 13.59 -20.02 6.30
CA ARG A 90 14.29 -18.79 5.92
C ARG A 90 15.30 -19.07 4.81
N GLU A 91 16.11 -20.12 4.95
CA GLU A 91 17.08 -20.56 3.95
C GLU A 91 16.38 -20.93 2.63
N HIS A 92 15.21 -21.57 2.68
CA HIS A 92 14.40 -21.86 1.50
C HIS A 92 13.85 -20.60 0.83
N ILE A 93 13.41 -19.60 1.60
CA ILE A 93 12.94 -18.33 1.05
C ILE A 93 14.10 -17.55 0.43
N GLU A 94 15.24 -17.47 1.13
CA GLU A 94 16.43 -16.77 0.66
C GLU A 94 17.04 -17.43 -0.59
N SER A 95 16.82 -18.73 -0.79
CA SER A 95 17.32 -19.44 -1.98
C SER A 95 16.50 -19.15 -3.25
N CYS A 96 15.22 -18.80 -3.13
CA CYS A 96 14.34 -18.60 -4.30
C CYS A 96 13.87 -17.16 -4.50
N VAL A 97 13.83 -16.34 -3.45
CA VAL A 97 13.50 -14.91 -3.53
C VAL A 97 14.79 -14.11 -3.36
N PRO A 98 15.35 -13.54 -4.43
CA PRO A 98 16.58 -12.77 -4.32
C PRO A 98 16.37 -11.59 -3.37
N SER A 99 17.37 -11.34 -2.52
CA SER A 99 17.41 -10.11 -1.73
C SER A 99 17.44 -8.92 -2.68
N PRO A 100 16.44 -8.03 -2.67
CA PRO A 100 16.35 -6.96 -3.66
C PRO A 100 17.48 -5.96 -3.44
N LYS A 101 18.12 -5.53 -4.54
CA LYS A 101 19.23 -4.58 -4.53
C LYS A 101 18.85 -3.31 -5.30
N PRO A 102 19.33 -2.13 -4.88
CA PRO A 102 19.24 -0.94 -5.72
C PRO A 102 20.01 -1.17 -7.02
N GLN A 103 19.40 -0.90 -8.16
CA GLN A 103 20.03 -1.07 -9.48
C GLN A 103 19.53 0.03 -10.40
N GLU A 104 20.46 0.67 -11.13
CA GLU A 104 20.13 1.71 -12.10
C GLU A 104 19.35 1.13 -13.29
N VAL A 105 18.07 1.49 -13.40
CA VAL A 105 17.14 1.05 -14.45
C VAL A 105 16.12 2.14 -14.75
N HIS A 106 15.43 2.04 -15.89
CA HIS A 106 14.27 2.87 -16.21
C HIS A 106 13.04 2.36 -15.44
N PRO A 107 12.47 3.14 -14.51
CA PRO A 107 11.35 2.68 -13.71
C PRO A 107 10.08 2.54 -14.56
N THR A 108 9.30 1.51 -14.31
CA THR A 108 7.90 1.39 -14.76
C THR A 108 6.95 1.97 -13.71
N ILE A 109 6.01 2.82 -14.10
CA ILE A 109 4.97 3.29 -13.15
C ILE A 109 4.05 2.11 -12.82
N THR A 110 3.83 1.80 -11.54
CA THR A 110 2.76 0.90 -11.11
C THR A 110 1.63 1.74 -10.52
N ALA A 111 0.59 1.95 -11.32
CA ALA A 111 -0.57 2.72 -10.93
C ALA A 111 -1.70 1.81 -10.46
N SER A 112 -2.34 2.16 -9.35
CA SER A 112 -3.51 1.43 -8.87
C SER A 112 -4.42 2.32 -8.05
N TYR A 113 -5.72 2.05 -8.06
CA TYR A 113 -6.62 2.65 -7.07
C TYR A 113 -6.24 2.16 -5.65
N PRO A 114 -6.33 2.98 -4.58
CA PRO A 114 -6.10 2.55 -3.20
C PRO A 114 -6.89 1.27 -2.85
N GLY A 115 -6.27 0.30 -2.16
CA GLY A 115 -6.94 -0.98 -1.88
C GLY A 115 -6.93 -2.00 -3.03
N SER A 116 -6.33 -1.69 -4.18
CA SER A 116 -6.18 -2.63 -5.32
C SER A 116 -4.97 -3.57 -5.21
N GLY A 117 -4.27 -3.59 -4.07
CA GLY A 117 -3.15 -4.52 -3.86
C GLY A 117 -1.76 -3.97 -4.15
N ALA A 118 -1.59 -2.64 -4.25
CA ALA A 118 -0.30 -2.01 -4.54
C ALA A 118 0.88 -2.55 -3.71
N LYS A 119 0.71 -2.77 -2.39
CA LYS A 119 1.77 -3.30 -1.52
C LYS A 119 2.17 -4.73 -1.87
N LEU A 120 1.21 -5.57 -2.29
CA LEU A 120 1.48 -6.94 -2.73
C LEU A 120 2.28 -6.91 -4.03
N THR A 121 1.78 -6.18 -5.04
CA THR A 121 2.46 -6.01 -6.33
C THR A 121 3.86 -5.44 -6.13
N TRP A 122 4.04 -4.47 -5.24
CA TRP A 122 5.33 -3.88 -4.94
C TRP A 122 6.37 -4.89 -4.42
N LYS A 123 5.94 -5.84 -3.59
CA LYS A 123 6.79 -6.96 -3.13
C LYS A 123 7.03 -7.97 -4.25
N LEU A 124 5.99 -8.28 -5.03
CA LEU A 124 6.06 -9.23 -6.13
C LEU A 124 7.09 -8.80 -7.18
N LEU A 125 7.09 -7.52 -7.55
CA LEU A 125 8.07 -6.95 -8.46
C LEU A 125 9.50 -7.11 -7.95
N ARG A 126 9.75 -6.89 -6.64
CA ARG A 126 11.06 -7.17 -6.02
C ARG A 126 11.43 -8.65 -6.12
N GLY A 127 10.48 -9.54 -5.85
CA GLY A 127 10.70 -10.98 -5.91
C GLY A 127 11.00 -11.49 -7.32
N ILE A 128 10.34 -10.93 -8.34
CA ILE A 128 10.53 -11.34 -9.75
C ILE A 128 11.83 -10.77 -10.33
N THR A 129 12.26 -9.58 -9.90
CA THR A 129 13.40 -8.88 -10.54
C THR A 129 14.67 -8.84 -9.70
N GLY A 130 14.58 -9.05 -8.39
CA GLY A 130 15.67 -8.78 -7.46
C GLY A 130 16.08 -7.30 -7.37
N ILE A 131 15.27 -6.37 -7.89
CA ILE A 131 15.55 -4.93 -7.87
C ILE A 131 14.64 -4.23 -6.87
N MET A 132 15.15 -3.18 -6.21
CA MET A 132 14.34 -2.32 -5.34
C MET A 132 13.20 -1.65 -6.09
N THR A 133 12.14 -1.32 -5.35
CA THR A 133 10.98 -0.60 -5.88
C THR A 133 10.71 0.63 -5.01
N GLY A 134 10.17 1.68 -5.61
CA GLY A 134 9.90 2.98 -4.98
C GLY A 134 8.42 3.37 -5.01
N ASP A 135 8.12 4.56 -4.53
CA ASP A 135 6.81 5.19 -4.56
C ASP A 135 6.93 6.65 -5.01
N ASP A 136 5.80 7.27 -5.33
CA ASP A 136 5.71 8.62 -5.89
C ASP A 136 6.19 9.74 -4.97
N HIS A 137 6.33 9.49 -3.68
CA HIS A 137 6.91 10.41 -2.71
C HIS A 137 8.40 10.14 -2.44
N ASP A 138 8.98 9.13 -3.10
CA ASP A 138 10.36 8.70 -2.95
C ASP A 138 10.79 8.48 -1.48
N HIS A 139 9.91 7.88 -0.67
CA HIS A 139 10.17 7.67 0.77
C HIS A 139 11.46 6.88 1.06
N ASN A 140 11.96 6.11 0.08
CA ASN A 140 13.18 5.33 0.20
C ASN A 140 14.39 5.88 -0.58
N GLY A 141 14.23 7.01 -1.28
CA GLY A 141 15.28 7.69 -2.02
C GLY A 141 15.80 6.95 -3.26
N TRP A 142 15.16 5.85 -3.67
CA TRP A 142 15.61 5.06 -4.82
C TRP A 142 15.08 5.62 -6.14
N VAL A 143 13.95 6.32 -6.13
CA VAL A 143 13.36 6.89 -7.35
C VAL A 143 14.20 8.05 -7.86
N GLY A 144 14.59 8.98 -6.98
CA GLY A 144 15.46 10.10 -7.33
C GLY A 144 16.82 9.67 -7.89
N LYS A 145 17.34 8.53 -7.40
CA LYS A 145 18.60 7.91 -7.84
C LYS A 145 18.47 7.05 -9.11
N GLY A 146 17.27 6.83 -9.63
CA GLY A 146 17.03 5.92 -10.75
C GLY A 146 17.30 4.45 -10.41
N GLN A 147 17.24 4.09 -9.12
CA GLN A 147 17.60 2.77 -8.59
C GLN A 147 16.38 1.88 -8.25
N ALA A 148 15.24 2.15 -8.88
CA ALA A 148 13.99 1.46 -8.63
C ALA A 148 13.40 0.91 -9.95
N VAL A 149 13.05 -0.38 -9.98
CA VAL A 149 12.42 -1.00 -11.16
C VAL A 149 10.99 -0.52 -11.38
N SER A 150 10.32 -0.08 -10.31
CA SER A 150 8.98 0.46 -10.42
C SER A 150 8.69 1.52 -9.37
N ILE A 151 7.85 2.49 -9.75
CA ILE A 151 7.34 3.57 -8.91
C ILE A 151 5.85 3.33 -8.67
N LYS A 152 5.48 3.01 -7.43
CA LYS A 152 4.07 2.87 -7.01
C LYS A 152 3.42 4.25 -6.94
N THR A 153 2.22 4.40 -7.51
CA THR A 153 1.41 5.62 -7.34
C THR A 153 -0.09 5.34 -7.29
N HIS A 154 -0.83 6.26 -6.67
CA HIS A 154 -2.29 6.32 -6.69
C HIS A 154 -2.82 7.53 -7.48
N TYR A 155 -1.95 8.32 -8.11
CA TYR A 155 -2.37 9.43 -8.97
C TYR A 155 -3.16 8.91 -10.18
N PRO A 156 -4.27 9.55 -10.61
CA PRO A 156 -4.88 10.78 -10.07
C PRO A 156 -6.04 10.53 -9.08
N ALA A 157 -6.19 9.33 -8.52
CA ALA A 157 -7.32 9.00 -7.66
C ALA A 157 -7.34 9.85 -6.36
N LEU A 158 -6.16 10.18 -5.82
CA LEU A 158 -6.00 11.01 -4.62
C LEU A 158 -5.33 12.35 -4.97
N ARG A 159 -6.02 13.21 -5.72
CA ARG A 159 -5.43 14.47 -6.22
C ARG A 159 -5.35 15.52 -5.11
N ASN A 160 -4.14 16.04 -4.89
CA ASN A 160 -3.90 17.34 -4.28
C ASN A 160 -2.90 18.15 -5.14
N GLU A 161 -2.69 19.44 -4.86
CA GLU A 161 -1.81 20.30 -5.68
C GLU A 161 -0.39 19.73 -5.83
N ASN A 162 0.14 19.12 -4.77
CA ASN A 162 1.47 18.50 -4.77
C ASN A 162 1.55 17.27 -5.68
N THR A 163 0.46 16.50 -5.81
CA THR A 163 0.46 15.29 -6.64
C THR A 163 0.65 15.56 -8.13
N GLU A 164 0.27 16.74 -8.64
CA GLU A 164 0.46 17.06 -10.05
C GLU A 164 1.93 17.38 -10.39
N LEU A 165 2.64 18.03 -9.48
CA LEU A 165 4.08 18.27 -9.63
C LEU A 165 4.85 16.95 -9.58
N LEU A 166 4.53 16.09 -8.60
CA LEU A 166 5.10 14.74 -8.50
C LEU A 166 4.83 13.92 -9.76
N TRP A 167 3.60 13.97 -10.29
CA TRP A 167 3.26 13.31 -11.55
C TRP A 167 4.12 13.79 -12.72
N LYS A 168 4.30 15.12 -12.87
CA LYS A 168 5.14 15.69 -13.96
C LYS A 168 6.59 15.19 -13.87
N ASP A 169 7.10 14.93 -12.68
CA ASP A 169 8.47 14.45 -12.54
C ASP A 169 8.60 12.93 -12.72
N ILE A 170 7.63 12.16 -12.22
CA ILE A 170 7.60 10.69 -12.39
C ILE A 170 7.37 10.32 -13.86
N SER A 171 6.42 10.98 -14.53
CA SER A 171 6.10 10.72 -15.94
C SER A 171 7.24 11.03 -16.90
N LYS A 172 8.16 11.94 -16.55
CA LYS A 172 9.39 12.17 -17.33
C LYS A 172 10.42 11.04 -17.19
N ARG A 173 10.42 10.34 -16.04
CA ARG A 173 11.37 9.28 -15.72
C ARG A 173 10.92 7.92 -16.22
N SER A 174 9.61 7.72 -16.33
CA SER A 174 9.01 6.46 -16.72
C SER A 174 8.33 6.54 -18.08
N LYS A 175 8.79 5.70 -19.01
CA LYS A 175 8.21 5.58 -20.35
C LYS A 175 7.06 4.57 -20.40
N ARG A 176 6.91 3.75 -19.37
CA ARG A 176 5.95 2.63 -19.33
C ARG A 176 5.12 2.64 -18.05
N ALA A 177 3.92 2.06 -18.13
CA ALA A 177 3.02 1.91 -16.99
C ALA A 177 2.40 0.51 -16.89
N MET A 178 2.35 -0.01 -15.67
CA MET A 178 1.51 -1.12 -15.27
C MET A 178 0.30 -0.57 -14.54
N VAL A 179 -0.89 -0.80 -15.08
CA VAL A 179 -2.18 -0.39 -14.50
C VAL A 179 -2.76 -1.59 -13.77
N LEU A 180 -2.60 -1.61 -12.44
CA LEU A 180 -3.15 -2.64 -11.58
C LEU A 180 -4.61 -2.30 -11.27
N ILE A 181 -5.51 -3.12 -11.79
CA ILE A 181 -6.94 -3.04 -11.53
C ILE A 181 -7.36 -4.15 -10.57
N ARG A 182 -8.33 -3.81 -9.72
CA ARG A 182 -9.02 -4.75 -8.82
C ARG A 182 -10.49 -4.41 -8.89
N HIS A 183 -11.34 -5.42 -8.79
CA HIS A 183 -12.79 -5.22 -8.85
C HIS A 183 -13.24 -4.09 -7.89
N PRO A 184 -14.04 -3.10 -8.33
CA PRO A 184 -14.43 -1.96 -7.50
C PRO A 184 -15.13 -2.36 -6.18
N MET A 185 -16.02 -3.37 -6.21
CA MET A 185 -16.61 -3.95 -5.00
C MET A 185 -15.60 -4.51 -3.98
N LYS A 186 -14.36 -4.81 -4.39
CA LYS A 186 -13.32 -5.30 -3.48
C LYS A 186 -12.30 -4.22 -3.14
N ALA A 187 -12.00 -3.33 -4.09
CA ALA A 187 -11.03 -2.25 -3.91
C ALA A 187 -11.57 -1.12 -3.00
N ILE A 188 -12.80 -0.65 -3.23
CA ILE A 188 -13.40 0.46 -2.48
C ILE A 188 -13.55 0.13 -0.99
N PRO A 189 -14.11 -1.02 -0.57
CA PRO A 189 -14.16 -1.34 0.86
C PRO A 189 -12.77 -1.58 1.44
N SER A 190 -11.82 -2.10 0.65
CA SER A 190 -10.43 -2.24 1.10
C SER A 190 -9.77 -0.89 1.39
N TYR A 191 -10.10 0.15 0.62
CA TYR A 191 -9.67 1.52 0.88
C TYR A 191 -10.35 2.10 2.13
N HIS A 192 -11.66 1.91 2.28
CA HIS A 192 -12.37 2.34 3.49
C HIS A 192 -11.76 1.74 4.77
N ASN A 193 -11.42 0.46 4.77
CA ASN A 193 -10.76 -0.14 5.93
C ASN A 193 -9.42 0.54 6.26
N PHE A 194 -8.66 0.97 5.26
CA PHE A 194 -7.41 1.70 5.49
C PHE A 194 -7.71 3.08 6.11
N GLU A 195 -8.69 3.82 5.59
CA GLU A 195 -9.14 5.09 6.15
C GLU A 195 -9.61 4.93 7.61
N TYR A 196 -10.39 3.89 7.87
CA TYR A 196 -10.86 3.55 9.22
C TYR A 196 -9.69 3.26 10.16
N GLU A 197 -8.69 2.49 9.72
CA GLU A 197 -7.48 2.22 10.50
C GLU A 197 -6.74 3.52 10.83
N GLN A 198 -6.55 4.44 9.85
CA GLN A 198 -5.88 5.72 10.10
C GLN A 198 -6.65 6.59 11.10
N ARG A 199 -7.96 6.78 10.90
CA ARG A 199 -8.79 7.66 11.74
C ARG A 199 -8.88 7.19 13.19
N ASN A 200 -8.74 5.88 13.41
CA ASN A 200 -8.80 5.27 14.73
C ASN A 200 -7.42 4.93 15.31
N ASN A 201 -6.32 5.40 14.69
CA ASN A 201 -4.93 5.11 15.11
C ASN A 201 -4.64 3.61 15.27
N LEU A 202 -5.23 2.78 14.41
CA LEU A 202 -5.04 1.33 14.42
C LEU A 202 -3.84 0.94 13.55
N PRO A 203 -3.12 -0.16 13.88
CA PRO A 203 -2.02 -0.60 13.04
C PRO A 203 -2.48 -0.92 11.60
N ASN A 204 -1.63 -0.63 10.62
CA ASN A 204 -1.95 -0.86 9.21
C ASN A 204 -2.31 -2.33 8.94
N HIS A 205 -3.42 -2.56 8.24
CA HIS A 205 -3.94 -3.89 7.92
C HIS A 205 -4.29 -4.77 9.15
N SER A 206 -4.62 -4.16 10.28
CA SER A 206 -4.95 -4.86 11.53
C SER A 206 -6.43 -5.07 11.79
N THR A 207 -7.31 -4.22 11.24
CA THR A 207 -8.72 -4.17 11.66
C THR A 207 -9.64 -3.90 10.47
N ARG A 208 -10.76 -4.62 10.40
CA ARG A 208 -11.82 -4.32 9.43
C ARG A 208 -12.73 -3.27 10.06
N ALA A 209 -13.13 -2.28 9.27
CA ALA A 209 -14.18 -1.37 9.69
C ALA A 209 -15.45 -2.18 10.04
N PRO A 210 -16.14 -1.84 11.14
CA PRO A 210 -17.47 -2.36 11.43
C PRO A 210 -18.44 -2.12 10.27
N LEU A 211 -19.48 -2.96 10.17
CA LEU A 211 -20.45 -2.87 9.09
C LEU A 211 -21.15 -1.51 9.08
N GLU A 212 -21.50 -1.00 10.26
CA GLU A 212 -22.19 0.27 10.45
C GLU A 212 -21.33 1.45 9.96
N ALA A 213 -20.03 1.42 10.27
CA ALA A 213 -19.08 2.42 9.81
C ALA A 213 -18.90 2.36 8.27
N TRP A 214 -18.90 1.15 7.70
CA TRP A 214 -18.88 0.95 6.25
C TRP A 214 -20.13 1.52 5.59
N GLU A 215 -21.32 1.23 6.07
CA GLU A 215 -22.57 1.67 5.45
C GLU A 215 -22.69 3.20 5.41
N VAL A 216 -22.39 3.85 6.53
CA VAL A 216 -22.38 5.33 6.62
C VAL A 216 -21.35 5.91 5.65
N TRP A 217 -20.13 5.37 5.63
CA TRP A 217 -19.08 5.87 4.74
C TRP A 217 -19.42 5.61 3.27
N ARG A 218 -19.88 4.42 2.92
CA ARG A 218 -20.28 4.01 1.57
C ARG A 218 -21.32 4.98 1.04
N ASP A 219 -22.39 5.22 1.78
CA ASP A 219 -23.49 6.06 1.30
C ASP A 219 -23.06 7.52 1.06
N GLY A 220 -22.12 8.03 1.86
CA GLY A 220 -21.57 9.38 1.69
C GLY A 220 -20.46 9.52 0.64
N ASN A 221 -19.72 8.44 0.32
CA ASN A 221 -18.49 8.52 -0.48
C ASN A 221 -18.54 7.69 -1.76
N TYR A 222 -19.48 6.78 -1.92
CA TYR A 222 -19.52 5.77 -2.99
C TYR A 222 -19.27 6.38 -4.37
N ARG A 223 -20.03 7.42 -4.73
CA ARG A 223 -19.96 8.01 -6.07
C ARG A 223 -18.59 8.59 -6.37
N GLU A 224 -18.04 9.36 -5.44
CA GLU A 224 -16.69 9.93 -5.57
C GLU A 224 -15.64 8.83 -5.71
N GLN A 225 -15.74 7.76 -4.92
CA GLN A 225 -14.76 6.68 -4.93
C GLN A 225 -14.84 5.84 -6.21
N LEU A 226 -16.04 5.62 -6.75
CA LEU A 226 -16.21 5.00 -8.06
C LEU A 226 -15.63 5.87 -9.17
N ASP A 227 -15.91 7.18 -9.14
CA ASP A 227 -15.38 8.14 -10.11
C ASP A 227 -13.84 8.23 -10.03
N ASN A 228 -13.26 8.14 -8.84
CA ASN A 228 -11.81 8.11 -8.64
C ASN A 228 -11.19 6.80 -9.18
N TRP A 229 -11.87 5.66 -9.03
CA TRP A 229 -11.46 4.40 -9.63
C TRP A 229 -11.49 4.48 -11.17
N GLU A 230 -12.59 4.95 -11.77
CA GLU A 230 -12.73 5.15 -13.22
C GLU A 230 -11.64 6.10 -13.73
N ARG A 231 -11.48 7.25 -13.07
CA ARG A 231 -10.50 8.28 -13.44
C ARG A 231 -9.08 7.74 -13.47
N LEU A 232 -8.71 6.88 -12.52
CA LEU A 232 -7.39 6.26 -12.52
C LEU A 232 -7.18 5.40 -13.76
N VAL A 233 -8.11 4.49 -14.05
CA VAL A 233 -8.00 3.63 -15.24
C VAL A 233 -7.89 4.48 -16.50
N ARG A 234 -8.82 5.42 -16.69
CA ARG A 234 -8.84 6.30 -17.87
C ARG A 234 -7.55 7.08 -18.05
N HIS A 235 -7.03 7.67 -16.99
CA HIS A 235 -5.82 8.47 -17.04
C HIS A 235 -4.63 7.72 -17.66
N TYR A 236 -4.35 6.50 -17.20
CA TYR A 236 -3.21 5.73 -17.73
C TYR A 236 -3.49 5.13 -19.11
N MET A 237 -4.74 4.82 -19.40
CA MET A 237 -5.13 4.31 -20.72
C MET A 237 -5.10 5.40 -21.80
N ASP A 238 -5.32 6.66 -21.42
CA ASP A 238 -5.20 7.82 -22.31
C ASP A 238 -3.74 8.31 -22.43
N TYR A 239 -2.97 8.24 -21.34
CA TYR A 239 -1.61 8.79 -21.30
C TYR A 239 -0.56 7.89 -21.97
N PHE A 240 -0.56 6.58 -21.70
CA PHE A 240 0.42 5.65 -22.25
C PHE A 240 -0.16 4.93 -23.46
N GLY A 241 0.62 4.73 -24.53
CA GLY A 241 0.18 3.94 -25.68
C GLY A 241 0.00 2.46 -25.34
N PRO A 242 -0.74 1.66 -26.16
CA PRO A 242 -0.95 0.24 -25.88
C PRO A 242 0.33 -0.61 -25.74
N LYS A 243 1.44 -0.20 -26.36
CA LYS A 243 2.74 -0.89 -26.25
C LYS A 243 3.52 -0.49 -24.98
N ASP A 244 3.23 0.70 -24.46
CA ASP A 244 3.91 1.28 -23.30
C ASP A 244 3.14 1.02 -22.00
N ARG A 245 2.05 0.23 -22.08
CA ARG A 245 1.24 -0.12 -20.91
C ARG A 245 0.88 -1.58 -20.85
N ILE A 246 0.68 -2.07 -19.64
CA ILE A 246 0.09 -3.37 -19.36
C ILE A 246 -1.02 -3.18 -18.32
N VAL A 247 -2.17 -3.81 -18.53
CA VAL A 247 -3.24 -3.87 -17.52
C VAL A 247 -3.13 -5.21 -16.81
N VAL A 248 -3.05 -5.18 -15.48
CA VAL A 248 -2.89 -6.36 -14.61
C VAL A 248 -4.10 -6.46 -13.70
N GLN A 249 -4.77 -7.61 -13.71
CA GLN A 249 -5.85 -7.87 -12.78
C GLN A 249 -5.29 -8.41 -11.47
N PHE A 250 -5.68 -7.80 -10.35
CA PHE A 250 -5.30 -8.26 -9.02
C PHE A 250 -5.77 -9.70 -8.79
N GLU A 251 -6.96 -10.04 -9.27
CA GLU A 251 -7.60 -11.35 -9.14
C GLU A 251 -6.78 -12.44 -9.83
N ASN A 252 -6.22 -12.19 -11.02
CA ASN A 252 -5.34 -13.13 -11.71
C ASN A 252 -4.01 -13.29 -10.98
N MET A 253 -3.38 -12.17 -10.59
CA MET A 253 -2.11 -12.16 -9.86
C MET A 253 -2.20 -12.88 -8.50
N SER A 254 -3.36 -12.82 -7.86
CA SER A 254 -3.62 -13.41 -6.53
C SER A 254 -4.51 -14.66 -6.56
N SER A 255 -4.71 -15.24 -7.75
CA SER A 255 -5.59 -16.38 -7.94
C SER A 255 -5.12 -17.58 -7.11
N LYS A 256 -6.08 -18.35 -6.58
CA LYS A 256 -5.77 -19.65 -5.97
C LYS A 256 -5.33 -20.67 -7.01
N ASP A 257 -5.72 -20.47 -8.26
CA ASP A 257 -5.16 -21.18 -9.40
C ASP A 257 -3.73 -20.67 -9.62
N LYS A 258 -2.78 -21.57 -9.36
CA LYS A 258 -1.36 -21.27 -9.42
C LYS A 258 -0.93 -21.00 -10.87
N ASP A 259 -1.53 -21.66 -11.85
CA ASP A 259 -1.12 -21.51 -13.24
C ASP A 259 -1.53 -20.15 -13.79
N VAL A 260 -2.73 -19.67 -13.43
CA VAL A 260 -3.18 -18.30 -13.74
C VAL A 260 -2.24 -17.26 -13.12
N SER A 261 -1.89 -17.41 -11.84
CA SER A 261 -1.00 -16.47 -11.17
C SER A 261 0.41 -16.46 -11.75
N LEU A 262 0.96 -17.64 -12.05
CA LEU A 262 2.30 -17.76 -12.64
C LEU A 262 2.35 -17.21 -14.07
N ALA A 263 1.30 -17.44 -14.87
CA ALA A 263 1.17 -16.82 -16.18
C ALA A 263 1.15 -15.29 -16.09
N GLU A 264 0.41 -14.72 -15.14
CA GLU A 264 0.36 -13.28 -14.93
C GLU A 264 1.72 -12.73 -14.44
N MET A 265 2.43 -13.44 -13.57
CA MET A 265 3.79 -13.09 -13.13
C MET A 265 4.80 -13.07 -14.28
N ARG A 266 4.76 -14.07 -15.18
CA ARG A 266 5.61 -14.10 -16.39
C ARG A 266 5.33 -12.90 -17.27
N ARG A 267 4.05 -12.61 -17.50
CA ARG A 267 3.61 -11.46 -18.32
C ARG A 267 4.10 -10.14 -17.75
N ILE A 268 4.02 -9.95 -16.43
CA ILE A 268 4.56 -8.78 -15.72
C ILE A 268 6.08 -8.71 -15.86
N GLY A 269 6.80 -9.81 -15.57
CA GLY A 269 8.26 -9.85 -15.65
C GLY A 269 8.77 -9.52 -17.06
N GLN A 270 8.15 -10.11 -18.08
CA GLN A 270 8.47 -9.85 -19.48
C GLN A 270 8.24 -8.38 -19.85
N PHE A 271 7.12 -7.79 -19.44
CA PHE A 271 6.85 -6.36 -19.68
C PHE A 271 7.90 -5.44 -19.06
N LEU A 272 8.39 -5.76 -17.86
CA LEU A 272 9.47 -4.99 -17.21
C LEU A 272 10.77 -5.13 -17.98
N LYS A 273 11.16 -6.35 -18.34
CA LYS A 273 12.39 -6.64 -19.10
C LYS A 273 12.42 -5.96 -20.47
N GLU A 274 11.27 -5.86 -21.14
CA GLU A 274 11.15 -5.09 -22.39
C GLU A 274 11.33 -3.58 -22.21
N GLY A 275 11.11 -3.06 -20.99
CA GLY A 275 11.31 -1.65 -20.68
C GLY A 275 12.77 -1.29 -20.45
N ASP A 276 13.59 -2.24 -20.00
CA ASP A 276 15.02 -2.06 -19.73
C ASP A 276 15.74 -3.42 -19.71
N ASP A 277 16.71 -3.60 -20.60
CA ASP A 277 17.47 -4.85 -20.79
C ASP A 277 18.38 -5.20 -19.60
N ARG A 278 18.66 -4.23 -18.73
CA ARG A 278 19.39 -4.45 -17.48
C ARG A 278 18.56 -5.21 -16.44
N ILE A 279 17.23 -5.27 -16.60
CA ILE A 279 16.36 -6.02 -15.70
C ILE A 279 16.52 -7.52 -15.96
N GLN A 280 17.11 -8.21 -14.99
CA GLN A 280 17.17 -9.66 -14.95
C GLN A 280 15.95 -10.19 -14.19
N LEU A 281 15.30 -11.21 -14.77
CA LEU A 281 14.20 -11.89 -14.10
C LEU A 281 14.77 -13.09 -13.34
N VAL A 282 14.11 -13.47 -12.25
CA VAL A 282 14.37 -14.77 -11.62
C VAL A 282 14.14 -15.90 -12.61
N GLU A 283 14.89 -16.98 -12.44
CA GLU A 283 14.70 -18.20 -13.22
C GLU A 283 13.24 -18.67 -13.14
N GLU A 284 12.74 -19.17 -14.26
CA GLU A 284 11.35 -19.62 -14.43
C GLU A 284 10.96 -20.67 -13.38
N SER A 285 11.89 -21.57 -13.05
CA SER A 285 11.73 -22.59 -12.00
C SER A 285 11.54 -22.01 -10.59
N ASN A 286 11.94 -20.76 -10.35
CA ASN A 286 11.81 -20.08 -9.06
C ASN A 286 10.50 -19.28 -8.92
N LEU A 287 9.79 -18.96 -10.01
CA LEU A 287 8.52 -18.22 -9.95
C LEU A 287 7.47 -18.88 -9.03
N PRO A 288 7.28 -20.22 -9.03
CA PRO A 288 6.45 -20.91 -8.05
C PRO A 288 6.77 -20.55 -6.59
N CYS A 289 8.06 -20.51 -6.24
CA CYS A 289 8.50 -20.22 -4.87
C CYS A 289 8.31 -18.74 -4.52
N VAL A 290 8.59 -17.83 -5.46
CA VAL A 290 8.31 -16.39 -5.33
C VAL A 290 6.82 -16.16 -5.07
N TRP A 291 5.94 -16.81 -5.84
CA TRP A 291 4.49 -16.72 -5.65
C TRP A 291 4.06 -17.22 -4.28
N GLU A 292 4.53 -18.39 -3.85
CA GLU A 292 4.15 -18.96 -2.56
C GLU A 292 4.61 -18.08 -1.38
N THR A 293 5.80 -17.50 -1.49
CA THR A 293 6.38 -16.64 -0.46
C THR A 293 5.65 -15.30 -0.36
N ILE A 294 5.36 -14.67 -1.52
CA ILE A 294 4.89 -13.28 -1.56
C ILE A 294 3.37 -13.19 -1.64
N VAL A 295 2.74 -13.98 -2.51
CA VAL A 295 1.31 -13.93 -2.81
C VAL A 295 0.51 -14.81 -1.87
N ALA A 296 0.92 -16.07 -1.71
CA ALA A 296 0.22 -16.98 -0.82
C ALA A 296 0.51 -16.69 0.67
N ASP A 297 1.49 -15.82 0.97
CA ASP A 297 2.04 -15.53 2.31
C ASP A 297 2.32 -16.81 3.11
N LYS A 298 2.72 -17.88 2.40
CA LYS A 298 3.24 -19.09 3.02
C LYS A 298 4.67 -18.80 3.44
N ARG A 299 4.84 -18.08 4.55
CA ARG A 299 6.13 -18.15 5.25
C ARG A 299 6.32 -19.59 5.67
N VAL A 300 7.18 -20.28 4.94
CA VAL A 300 7.56 -21.68 5.18
C VAL A 300 7.84 -21.81 6.69
N GLY A 301 7.38 -22.88 7.34
CA GLY A 301 7.65 -23.12 8.76
C GLY A 301 6.68 -22.49 9.79
N TYR A 302 5.70 -21.66 9.39
CA TYR A 302 4.55 -21.35 10.25
C TYR A 302 3.29 -21.96 9.64
N GLU A 303 2.93 -23.18 10.06
CA GLU A 303 1.63 -23.82 9.73
C GLU A 303 0.42 -23.09 10.35
N GLY A 304 0.63 -21.90 10.92
CA GLY A 304 -0.44 -21.03 11.39
C GLY A 304 -1.24 -20.49 10.20
N LYS A 305 -2.47 -20.98 10.05
CA LYS A 305 -3.62 -20.42 9.31
C LYS A 305 -3.26 -19.22 8.43
N ARG A 306 -3.34 -19.40 7.09
CA ARG A 306 -3.18 -18.34 6.06
C ARG A 306 -3.52 -16.96 6.61
N ARG A 307 -2.56 -16.04 6.59
CA ARG A 307 -2.79 -14.62 6.87
C ARG A 307 -3.53 -13.96 5.70
N HIS A 308 -4.65 -14.53 5.22
CA HIS A 308 -5.67 -13.68 4.59
C HIS A 308 -5.94 -12.58 5.59
N SER A 309 -5.65 -11.31 5.25
CA SER A 309 -5.53 -10.19 6.18
C SER A 309 -6.36 -10.47 7.43
N LEU A 310 -5.71 -10.97 8.49
CA LEU A 310 -6.37 -11.34 9.74
C LEU A 310 -6.71 -10.05 10.49
N ARG A 311 -7.26 -9.10 9.73
CA ARG A 311 -7.88 -7.93 10.23
C ARG A 311 -8.92 -8.43 11.20
N LYS A 312 -8.77 -8.08 12.47
CA LYS A 312 -9.78 -8.37 13.48
C LYS A 312 -11.09 -7.75 13.00
N GLY A 313 -12.17 -8.51 13.08
CA GLY A 313 -13.47 -8.09 12.57
C GLY A 313 -14.32 -9.29 12.17
N GLY A 314 -15.62 -9.03 12.01
CA GLY A 314 -16.58 -10.03 11.54
C GLY A 314 -16.27 -10.54 10.13
N GLU A 315 -17.19 -11.37 9.63
CA GLU A 315 -17.19 -11.84 8.26
C GLU A 315 -17.04 -10.67 7.26
N ILE A 316 -16.38 -10.93 6.13
CA ILE A 316 -16.22 -9.92 5.08
C ILE A 316 -17.58 -9.71 4.43
N ASN A 317 -18.34 -8.76 4.97
CA ASN A 317 -19.61 -8.33 4.41
C ASN A 317 -19.54 -6.82 4.15
N TYR A 318 -19.53 -6.46 2.88
CA TYR A 318 -19.57 -5.08 2.41
C TYR A 318 -20.76 -4.94 1.47
N PRO A 319 -21.99 -4.91 2.00
CA PRO A 319 -23.16 -4.86 1.15
C PRO A 319 -23.10 -3.58 0.30
N PHE A 320 -23.50 -3.69 -0.96
CA PHE A 320 -23.77 -2.57 -1.85
C PHE A 320 -25.28 -2.52 -2.10
N LYS A 321 -25.80 -1.32 -2.35
CA LYS A 321 -27.20 -1.18 -2.78
C LYS A 321 -27.35 -1.61 -4.25
N PRO A 322 -28.52 -2.10 -4.69
CA PRO A 322 -28.72 -2.50 -6.08
C PRO A 322 -28.31 -1.42 -7.09
N GLU A 323 -28.69 -0.16 -6.85
CA GLU A 323 -28.33 0.97 -7.71
C GLU A 323 -26.81 1.23 -7.77
N GLN A 324 -26.07 0.88 -6.71
CA GLN A 324 -24.62 0.97 -6.68
C GLN A 324 -23.97 -0.17 -7.49
N LEU A 325 -24.61 -1.33 -7.59
CA LEU A 325 -24.15 -2.41 -8.47
C LEU A 325 -24.38 -2.04 -9.94
N ASP A 326 -25.52 -1.42 -10.25
CA ASP A 326 -25.84 -0.91 -11.59
C ASP A 326 -24.85 0.16 -12.05
N ASP A 327 -24.51 1.12 -11.18
CA ASP A 327 -23.51 2.15 -11.46
C ASP A 327 -22.13 1.56 -11.76
N MET A 328 -21.69 0.54 -11.00
CA MET A 328 -20.43 -0.15 -11.21
C MET A 328 -20.42 -0.89 -12.56
N GLU A 329 -21.47 -1.65 -12.85
CA GLU A 329 -21.58 -2.39 -14.10
C GLU A 329 -21.56 -1.44 -15.31
N ALA A 330 -22.34 -0.36 -15.25
CA ALA A 330 -22.38 0.65 -16.30
C ALA A 330 -20.99 1.28 -16.53
N MET A 331 -20.23 1.54 -15.46
CA MET A 331 -18.85 1.99 -15.56
C MET A 331 -17.94 0.96 -16.22
N LEU A 332 -17.98 -0.31 -15.79
CA LEU A 332 -17.15 -1.38 -16.34
C LEU A 332 -17.44 -1.60 -17.84
N ARG A 333 -18.72 -1.56 -18.26
CA ARG A 333 -19.11 -1.65 -19.67
C ARG A 333 -18.52 -0.49 -20.49
N ARG A 334 -18.62 0.75 -19.99
CA ARG A 334 -17.99 1.92 -20.67
C ARG A 334 -16.48 1.76 -20.83
N LEU A 335 -15.78 1.26 -19.81
CA LEU A 335 -14.33 1.03 -19.89
C LEU A 335 -13.96 -0.12 -20.84
N SER A 336 -14.78 -1.18 -20.84
CA SER A 336 -14.64 -2.34 -21.73
C SER A 336 -14.67 -1.92 -23.19
N ASP A 337 -15.67 -1.11 -23.56
CA ASP A 337 -15.93 -0.71 -24.95
C ASP A 337 -14.85 0.22 -25.51
N PHE A 338 -14.24 1.07 -24.67
CA PHE A 338 -13.35 2.13 -25.15
C PHE A 338 -11.88 1.72 -25.27
N TRP A 339 -11.36 0.84 -24.41
CA TRP A 339 -9.92 0.53 -24.36
C TRP A 339 -9.57 -0.95 -24.59
N MET A 340 -10.45 -1.73 -25.22
CA MET A 340 -10.24 -3.17 -25.47
C MET A 340 -9.96 -3.97 -24.18
N LEU A 341 -10.49 -3.52 -23.04
CA LEU A 341 -10.35 -4.21 -21.75
C LEU A 341 -11.36 -5.34 -21.57
N LYS A 342 -12.00 -5.75 -22.66
CA LYS A 342 -13.16 -6.64 -22.66
C LYS A 342 -12.97 -7.91 -21.82
N PRO A 343 -11.91 -8.72 -22.02
CA PRO A 343 -11.73 -9.93 -21.20
C PRO A 343 -11.70 -9.60 -19.70
N SER A 344 -10.99 -8.55 -19.30
CA SER A 344 -10.86 -8.18 -17.89
C SER A 344 -12.12 -7.58 -17.28
N MET A 345 -12.92 -6.88 -18.08
CA MET A 345 -14.14 -6.24 -17.59
C MET A 345 -15.32 -7.21 -17.57
N GLU A 346 -15.33 -8.23 -18.44
CA GLU A 346 -16.34 -9.30 -18.43
C GLU A 346 -16.29 -10.11 -17.13
N ASP A 347 -15.09 -10.51 -16.69
CA ASP A 347 -14.90 -11.19 -15.40
C ASP A 347 -15.47 -10.36 -14.24
N TYR A 348 -15.29 -9.04 -14.29
CA TYR A 348 -15.81 -8.14 -13.24
C TYR A 348 -17.32 -7.93 -13.34
N ILE A 349 -17.88 -7.89 -14.54
CA ILE A 349 -19.34 -7.80 -14.71
C ILE A 349 -20.01 -9.07 -14.17
N GLU A 350 -19.45 -10.25 -14.43
CA GLU A 350 -19.94 -11.52 -13.89
C GLU A 350 -19.95 -11.53 -12.35
N MET A 351 -18.90 -10.98 -11.72
CA MET A 351 -18.86 -10.82 -10.26
C MET A 351 -20.01 -9.95 -9.70
N ILE A 352 -20.45 -8.93 -10.44
CA ILE A 352 -21.60 -8.09 -10.04
C ILE A 352 -22.91 -8.88 -10.18
N GLU A 353 -23.06 -9.64 -11.27
CA GLU A 353 -24.24 -10.48 -11.49
C GLU A 353 -24.40 -11.54 -10.40
N ASP A 354 -23.30 -12.17 -9.99
CA ASP A 354 -23.30 -13.13 -8.90
C ASP A 354 -23.70 -12.50 -7.56
N GLU A 355 -23.20 -11.30 -7.25
CA GLU A 355 -23.64 -10.57 -6.05
C GLU A 355 -25.14 -10.28 -6.09
N ARG A 356 -25.70 -9.87 -7.23
CA ARG A 356 -27.14 -9.66 -7.37
C ARG A 356 -27.93 -10.95 -7.14
N LYS A 357 -27.45 -12.09 -7.66
CA LYS A 357 -28.08 -13.40 -7.43
C LYS A 357 -28.07 -13.75 -5.94
N GLU A 358 -26.96 -13.52 -5.25
CA GLU A 358 -26.86 -13.74 -3.80
C GLU A 358 -27.84 -12.84 -3.03
N MET A 359 -27.94 -11.56 -3.38
CA MET A 359 -28.90 -10.62 -2.77
C MET A 359 -30.37 -10.98 -3.05
N ALA A 360 -30.65 -11.63 -4.19
CA ALA A 360 -32.00 -12.03 -4.58
C ALA A 360 -32.45 -13.36 -3.97
N LYS A 361 -31.53 -14.12 -3.35
CA LYS A 361 -31.92 -15.33 -2.61
C LYS A 361 -32.91 -14.91 -1.53
N PRO A 362 -34.09 -15.55 -1.43
CA PRO A 362 -35.03 -15.25 -0.37
C PRO A 362 -34.28 -15.41 0.95
N ASN A 363 -34.13 -14.30 1.68
CA ASN A 363 -33.69 -14.36 3.05
C ASN A 363 -34.62 -15.37 3.72
N ASP A 364 -34.08 -16.48 4.20
CA ASP A 364 -34.83 -17.45 4.97
C ASP A 364 -35.27 -16.70 6.23
N ALA A 365 -36.46 -16.08 6.15
CA ALA A 365 -36.83 -14.92 6.94
C ALA A 365 -36.97 -15.29 8.42
N SER A 366 -37.04 -16.59 8.73
CA SER A 366 -37.05 -17.12 10.09
C SER A 366 -35.70 -17.02 10.81
N VAL A 367 -34.58 -16.85 10.10
CA VAL A 367 -33.23 -16.82 10.74
C VAL A 367 -32.71 -15.39 10.90
N ASN A 368 -33.09 -14.46 10.02
CA ASN A 368 -32.51 -13.11 10.00
C ASN A 368 -33.26 -12.07 10.84
N GLY A 369 -34.54 -12.30 11.19
CA GLY A 369 -35.30 -11.38 12.04
C GLY A 369 -34.66 -11.21 13.42
N GLU A 370 -34.30 -12.32 14.07
CA GLU A 370 -33.63 -12.29 15.38
C GLU A 370 -32.21 -11.72 15.30
N VAL A 371 -31.45 -12.05 14.23
CA VAL A 371 -30.06 -11.60 14.07
C VAL A 371 -29.96 -10.10 13.78
N MET A 372 -30.89 -9.53 13.01
CA MET A 372 -30.90 -8.09 12.72
C MET A 372 -31.30 -7.26 13.94
N GLU A 373 -32.27 -7.73 14.73
CA GLU A 373 -32.69 -7.04 15.96
C GLU A 373 -31.58 -7.09 17.02
N GLU A 374 -30.90 -8.22 17.19
CA GLU A 374 -29.77 -8.36 18.10
C GLU A 374 -28.56 -7.48 17.68
N ARG A 375 -28.29 -7.38 16.36
CA ARG A 375 -27.25 -6.49 15.83
C ARG A 375 -27.59 -5.01 16.06
N ALA A 376 -28.84 -4.60 15.83
CA ALA A 376 -29.27 -3.24 16.09
C ALA A 376 -29.18 -2.86 17.58
N LEU A 377 -29.48 -3.79 18.49
CA LEU A 377 -29.31 -3.62 19.93
C LEU A 377 -27.84 -3.49 20.34
N LYS A 378 -26.96 -4.34 19.79
CA LYS A 378 -25.51 -4.27 20.06
C LYS A 378 -24.88 -2.97 19.53
N ALA A 379 -25.26 -2.53 18.34
CA ALA A 379 -24.77 -1.27 17.75
C ALA A 379 -25.23 -0.03 18.54
N ARG A 380 -26.48 -0.02 19.02
CA ARG A 380 -26.95 1.05 19.92
C ARG A 380 -26.18 1.09 21.23
N SER A 381 -25.81 -0.08 21.76
CA SER A 381 -25.02 -0.16 22.99
C SER A 381 -23.57 0.26 22.81
N SER A 382 -22.96 0.07 21.63
CA SER A 382 -21.56 0.48 21.39
C SER A 382 -21.43 1.98 21.16
N LEU A 383 -22.35 2.59 20.41
CA LEU A 383 -22.36 4.05 20.18
C LEU A 383 -22.52 4.83 21.49
N PHE A 384 -23.33 4.33 22.42
CA PHE A 384 -23.51 4.95 23.74
C PHE A 384 -22.23 4.92 24.61
N ASN A 385 -21.33 3.96 24.37
CA ASN A 385 -20.08 3.86 25.12
C ASN A 385 -18.95 4.74 24.56
N GLU A 386 -18.98 5.08 23.27
CA GLU A 386 -17.98 5.97 22.66
C GLU A 386 -18.26 7.45 22.95
N GLU A 387 -19.53 7.89 23.00
CA GLU A 387 -19.87 9.25 23.43
C GLU A 387 -19.52 9.52 24.91
N ALA A 388 -19.47 8.48 25.74
CA ALA A 388 -19.07 8.59 27.14
C ALA A 388 -17.55 8.80 27.34
N GLN A 389 -16.73 8.58 26.31
CA GLN A 389 -15.27 8.71 26.37
C GLN A 389 -14.74 9.95 25.64
N GLY A 390 -15.41 11.09 25.79
CA GLY A 390 -15.05 12.38 25.18
C GLY A 390 -13.54 12.64 25.05
N GLY A 391 -13.01 12.36 23.86
CA GLY A 391 -11.63 12.62 23.49
C GLY A 391 -11.46 14.07 23.05
N GLN A 392 -10.60 14.82 23.73
CA GLN A 392 -10.19 16.15 23.29
C GLN A 392 -9.59 16.09 21.86
N PRO A 393 -9.86 17.10 21.01
CA PRO A 393 -9.17 17.23 19.73
C PRO A 393 -7.67 17.46 19.99
N ARG A 394 -6.82 16.54 19.54
CA ARG A 394 -5.37 16.75 19.47
C ARG A 394 -5.01 17.31 18.11
N ASN A 395 -4.28 18.43 18.11
CA ASN A 395 -3.74 19.07 16.92
C ASN A 395 -2.94 18.08 16.07
N GLU A 396 -3.37 17.92 14.82
CA GLU A 396 -2.71 17.13 13.78
C GLU A 396 -1.51 17.89 13.22
N GLU A 397 -0.32 17.53 13.67
CA GLU A 397 0.90 17.70 12.88
C GLU A 397 1.93 16.67 13.38
N GLN A 398 1.83 15.42 12.92
CA GLN A 398 2.91 14.46 13.12
C GLN A 398 3.09 13.52 11.92
N SER A 399 4.31 13.61 11.41
CA SER A 399 4.96 12.94 10.32
C SER A 399 4.84 11.41 10.33
N HIS A 400 4.68 10.87 9.12
CA HIS A 400 4.97 9.48 8.81
C HIS A 400 6.45 9.17 9.11
N GLN A 401 6.72 8.33 10.11
CA GLN A 401 7.99 7.64 10.20
C GLN A 401 7.91 6.31 9.43
N PRO A 402 8.87 6.03 8.52
CA PRO A 402 8.95 4.73 7.88
C PRO A 402 9.45 3.66 8.87
N GLU A 403 8.80 2.51 8.84
CA GLU A 403 9.29 1.27 9.45
C GLU A 403 10.59 0.85 8.74
N GLN A 404 11.74 1.29 9.27
CA GLN A 404 13.05 0.87 8.80
C GLN A 404 13.26 -0.60 9.18
N ALA A 405 13.53 -1.44 8.18
CA ALA A 405 14.05 -2.79 8.43
C ALA A 405 15.42 -2.67 9.14
N PRO A 406 15.73 -3.52 10.13
CA PRO A 406 17.00 -3.45 10.85
C PRO A 406 18.14 -3.84 9.89
N LEU A 407 18.99 -2.85 9.56
CA LEU A 407 20.28 -3.10 8.93
C LEU A 407 21.22 -3.69 9.98
N GLY A 408 21.37 -5.01 9.96
CA GLY A 408 22.46 -5.68 10.67
C GLY A 408 23.78 -5.45 9.94
N GLY A 409 24.74 -4.78 10.60
CA GLY A 409 26.06 -4.53 10.06
C GLY A 409 27.04 -4.08 11.13
N ALA A 410 27.59 -5.03 11.89
CA ALA A 410 28.77 -4.80 12.71
C ALA A 410 30.01 -5.09 11.85
N ASN A 411 30.62 -4.06 11.28
CA ASN A 411 31.99 -4.14 10.77
C ASN A 411 32.94 -3.49 11.76
N LYS A 412 33.75 -4.36 12.38
CA LYS A 412 34.86 -4.03 13.25
C LYS A 412 36.00 -3.50 12.37
N VAL A 413 36.31 -2.22 12.54
CA VAL A 413 37.48 -1.57 11.94
C VAL A 413 38.71 -2.00 12.74
N GLU A 414 39.61 -2.72 12.09
CA GLU A 414 40.95 -2.99 12.60
C GLU A 414 41.90 -1.92 12.03
N LYS A 415 42.48 -1.15 12.96
CA LYS A 415 43.57 -0.21 12.72
C LYS A 415 44.86 -1.03 12.61
N ASP A 416 45.69 -0.74 11.62
CA ASP A 416 47.13 -0.76 11.79
C ASP A 416 47.80 0.33 10.95
N SER A 417 48.86 0.88 11.53
CA SER A 417 49.54 2.12 11.15
C SER A 417 51.01 1.83 10.89
N ALA A 418 51.62 2.43 9.85
CA ALA A 418 53.03 2.84 9.72
C ALA A 418 53.24 3.25 8.24
N ALA A 419 53.62 4.46 7.81
CA ALA A 419 54.74 5.36 8.14
C ALA A 419 55.62 5.60 6.88
N VAL A 420 55.65 6.85 6.37
CA VAL A 420 56.86 7.68 6.06
C VAL A 420 57.76 7.16 4.90
N SER A 421 58.15 7.86 3.82
CA SER A 421 58.38 9.28 3.47
C SER A 421 58.59 9.44 1.91
N PRO A 422 58.81 10.66 1.35
CA PRO A 422 58.53 11.06 -0.05
C PRO A 422 59.77 11.06 -1.00
N PRO A 423 59.66 11.52 -2.27
CA PRO A 423 59.94 12.95 -2.57
C PRO A 423 59.24 13.60 -3.82
N SER A 424 59.33 14.94 -3.87
CA SER A 424 59.52 15.88 -5.03
C SER A 424 58.67 15.70 -6.31
N SER A 425 57.72 16.60 -6.63
CA SER A 425 57.85 17.93 -7.27
C SER A 425 58.14 17.97 -8.78
N THR A 426 57.38 18.84 -9.46
CA THR A 426 57.57 19.51 -10.77
C THR A 426 56.89 18.91 -12.00
N GLY A 427 56.18 19.78 -12.74
CA GLY A 427 55.79 19.54 -14.13
C GLY A 427 54.42 20.09 -14.54
N ALA A 428 54.30 21.42 -14.69
CA ALA A 428 53.19 22.07 -15.39
C ALA A 428 53.44 22.09 -16.91
N GLN A 429 52.37 21.97 -17.72
CA GLN A 429 52.12 22.57 -19.05
C GLN A 429 50.79 21.96 -19.59
N SER A 430 49.73 22.73 -19.90
CA SER A 430 49.51 23.51 -21.14
C SER A 430 49.75 22.62 -22.38
N THR A 431 48.81 22.31 -23.28
CA THR A 431 47.98 23.23 -24.09
C THR A 431 46.96 22.42 -24.92
N GLN A 432 45.91 23.10 -25.36
CA GLN A 432 44.90 22.69 -26.34
C GLN A 432 45.47 22.18 -27.68
N LYS A 433 44.69 21.31 -28.34
CA LYS A 433 44.29 21.47 -29.74
C LYS A 433 42.90 20.87 -29.95
#